data_AF-A0A090Y9D6-F1
#
_entry.id   AF-A0A090Y9D6-F1
#
_cell.length_a   1.000
_cell.length_b   1.000
_cell.length_c   1.000
_cell.angle_alpha   90.00
_cell.angle_beta   90.00
_cell.angle_gamma   90.00
#
_symmetry.space_group_name_H-M   'P 1'
#
loop_
_entity.id
_entity.type
_entity.pdbx_description
1 polymer ?
#
loop_
_entity_poly.entity_id
_entity_poly.type
_entity_poly.pdbx_seq_one_letter_code
_entity_poly.pdbx_strand_id
1 'polypeptide(L)'
;MRNHKLFFSLSFAVILLMSSLTGVSAQSVNNSATDVERTEKSVYKLKLDGLTVETPYSPDLYNFLREESENSVKVTVVEKSSGKTVSAYGEIVEYKEAPNKLHGEVTPLGTGTYTTRTTYRTYYDQGYNGLHFAGANLYTVYTCWQDGSFGQINSVEDTYWSPVPGTGNFELESPHATTVPTGSTNKFPTNKMTTTGTVVFKTTSKEAFNVNLKFFGFTLGSDSINRYAITSAGYNITFGR
;
A
#
# COMPACT_ATOMS: atom_id res chain seq x y z
N MET A 1 21.19 -1.67 82.88
CA MET A 1 21.40 -3.07 82.44
C MET A 1 20.25 -3.47 81.52
N ARG A 2 20.58 -3.95 80.31
CA ARG A 2 19.82 -4.89 79.45
C ARG A 2 18.35 -4.60 79.07
N ASN A 3 18.19 -4.15 77.83
CA ASN A 3 17.60 -4.85 76.68
C ASN A 3 16.10 -5.26 76.59
N HIS A 4 15.50 -4.74 75.51
CA HIS A 4 14.52 -5.31 74.55
C HIS A 4 13.04 -5.43 75.02
N LYS A 5 12.00 -5.28 74.20
CA LYS A 5 11.80 -5.53 72.75
C LYS A 5 10.76 -4.59 72.11
N LEU A 6 10.93 -4.40 70.80
CA LEU A 6 9.99 -3.91 69.79
C LEU A 6 8.61 -4.58 69.84
N PHE A 7 7.56 -3.88 69.39
CA PHE A 7 6.81 -4.22 68.16
C PHE A 7 6.08 -2.98 67.63
N PHE A 8 6.41 -2.58 66.40
CA PHE A 8 5.77 -1.55 65.58
C PHE A 8 4.64 -2.22 64.78
N SER A 9 3.42 -1.69 64.83
CA SER A 9 2.42 -1.90 63.78
C SER A 9 1.99 -0.53 63.25
N LEU A 10 2.36 -0.23 62.00
CA LEU A 10 1.99 1.00 61.32
C LEU A 10 0.94 0.64 60.26
N SER A 11 -0.30 1.08 60.51
CA SER A 11 -1.46 0.85 59.65
C SER A 11 -1.35 1.71 58.38
N PHE A 12 -1.53 1.08 57.22
CA PHE A 12 -1.46 1.70 55.90
C PHE A 12 -2.90 2.00 55.45
N ALA A 13 -3.34 3.26 55.54
CA ALA A 13 -4.61 3.70 54.98
C ALA A 13 -4.34 4.73 53.88
N VAL A 14 -4.46 4.27 52.62
CA VAL A 14 -4.29 5.07 51.41
C VAL A 14 -5.57 5.86 51.15
N ILE A 15 -5.41 7.18 51.09
CA ILE A 15 -6.42 8.17 50.69
C ILE A 15 -6.59 8.11 49.18
N LEU A 16 -7.81 7.82 48.70
CA LEU A 16 -8.20 7.93 47.29
C LEU A 16 -9.24 9.06 47.17
N LEU A 17 -8.74 10.29 46.95
CA LEU A 17 -9.52 11.40 46.44
C LEU A 17 -9.44 11.36 44.90
N MET A 18 -10.54 11.01 44.24
CA MET A 18 -10.73 11.20 42.80
C MET A 18 -11.65 12.40 42.61
N SER A 19 -11.07 13.55 42.26
CA SER A 19 -11.78 14.70 41.71
C SER A 19 -11.79 14.57 40.18
N SER A 20 -12.96 14.27 39.62
CA SER A 20 -13.23 14.26 38.18
C SER A 20 -13.26 15.69 37.63
N LEU A 21 -12.33 16.00 36.72
CA LEU A 21 -12.39 17.17 35.86
C LEU A 21 -13.48 16.95 34.80
N THR A 22 -14.48 17.82 34.80
CA THR A 22 -15.45 17.96 33.71
C THR A 22 -14.78 18.67 32.53
N GLY A 23 -14.49 17.93 31.47
CA GLY A 23 -14.17 18.46 30.14
C GLY A 23 -15.32 18.19 29.18
N VAL A 24 -15.95 19.27 28.71
CA VAL A 24 -17.02 19.26 27.72
C VAL A 24 -16.52 18.66 26.39
N SER A 25 -17.08 17.53 25.96
CA SER A 25 -16.96 17.08 24.57
C SER A 25 -18.22 17.49 23.79
N ALA A 26 -18.01 18.12 22.64
CA ALA A 26 -19.06 18.47 21.71
C ALA A 26 -19.68 17.19 21.13
N GLN A 27 -21.01 17.09 21.21
CA GLN A 27 -21.81 16.03 20.61
C GLN A 27 -21.57 15.95 19.10
N SER A 28 -20.93 14.87 18.67
CA SER A 28 -21.11 14.35 17.31
C SER A 28 -22.47 13.68 17.25
N VAL A 29 -23.30 14.14 16.33
CA VAL A 29 -24.68 13.71 16.09
C VAL A 29 -24.75 12.20 15.86
N ASN A 30 -25.51 11.52 16.71
CA ASN A 30 -25.95 10.14 16.54
C ASN A 30 -26.94 10.07 15.37
N ASN A 31 -26.53 9.45 14.26
CA ASN A 31 -27.48 8.79 13.37
C ASN A 31 -27.42 7.29 13.66
N SER A 32 -28.48 6.79 14.30
CA SER A 32 -28.74 5.36 14.43
C SER A 32 -28.83 4.72 13.05
N ALA A 33 -27.88 3.86 12.74
CA ALA A 33 -28.03 2.75 11.81
C ALA A 33 -27.20 1.60 12.38
N THR A 34 -27.91 0.56 12.83
CA THR A 34 -27.50 -0.84 12.96
C THR A 34 -26.00 -1.14 12.97
N ASP A 35 -25.55 -1.74 14.07
CA ASP A 35 -24.31 -2.48 14.25
C ASP A 35 -23.82 -3.15 12.95
N VAL A 36 -22.89 -2.48 12.28
CA VAL A 36 -21.92 -3.13 11.41
C VAL A 36 -20.60 -2.94 12.12
N GLU A 37 -20.06 -4.02 12.68
CA GLU A 37 -18.68 -4.12 13.11
C GLU A 37 -17.80 -3.55 12.00
N ARG A 38 -17.33 -2.33 12.20
CA ARG A 38 -16.27 -1.73 11.39
C ARG A 38 -15.00 -2.42 11.86
N THR A 39 -14.71 -3.60 11.33
CA THR A 39 -13.41 -4.23 11.50
C THR A 39 -12.38 -3.23 10.99
N GLU A 40 -11.66 -2.58 11.89
CA GLU A 40 -10.54 -1.73 11.53
C GLU A 40 -9.59 -2.59 10.69
N LYS A 41 -9.49 -2.27 9.40
CA LYS A 41 -8.62 -3.00 8.49
C LYS A 41 -7.19 -2.70 8.92
N SER A 42 -6.57 -3.63 9.66
CA SER A 42 -5.19 -3.53 10.10
C SER A 42 -4.28 -3.26 8.90
N VAL A 43 -3.55 -2.14 8.93
CA VAL A 43 -2.59 -1.77 7.89
C VAL A 43 -1.18 -2.10 8.40
N TYR A 44 -0.44 -2.90 7.62
CA TYR A 44 0.93 -3.30 7.91
C TYR A 44 1.92 -2.54 7.02
N LYS A 45 3.16 -2.41 7.47
CA LYS A 45 4.22 -1.69 6.75
C LYS A 45 5.19 -2.68 6.12
N LEU A 46 5.51 -2.47 4.85
CA LEU A 46 6.46 -3.26 4.09
C LEU A 46 7.55 -2.33 3.52
N LYS A 47 8.79 -2.52 3.94
CA LYS A 47 9.94 -1.74 3.45
C LYS A 47 10.37 -2.26 2.07
N LEU A 48 10.56 -1.40 1.09
CA LEU A 48 11.21 -1.72 -0.21
C LEU A 48 12.66 -1.24 -0.19
N ASP A 49 13.14 -0.50 -1.19
CA ASP A 49 14.47 0.12 -1.20
C ASP A 49 14.42 1.47 -0.43
N GLY A 50 13.98 2.53 -1.08
CA GLY A 50 13.96 3.89 -0.51
C GLY A 50 12.69 4.19 0.27
N LEU A 51 11.64 3.39 0.09
CA LEU A 51 10.30 3.68 0.61
C LEU A 51 9.73 2.55 1.48
N THR A 52 8.63 2.87 2.14
CA THR A 52 7.75 1.91 2.82
C THR A 52 6.38 1.95 2.16
N VAL A 53 5.81 0.78 1.84
CA VAL A 53 4.43 0.65 1.36
C VAL A 53 3.52 0.15 2.48
N GLU A 54 2.27 0.59 2.45
CA GLU A 54 1.22 0.04 3.30
C GLU A 54 0.55 -1.17 2.62
N THR A 55 0.34 -2.23 3.40
CA THR A 55 -0.21 -3.49 2.93
C THR A 55 -1.30 -4.00 3.88
N PRO A 56 -2.41 -4.56 3.36
CA PRO A 56 -3.46 -5.14 4.19
C PRO A 56 -3.11 -6.56 4.69
N TYR A 57 -1.95 -7.10 4.30
CA TYR A 57 -1.58 -8.50 4.54
C TYR A 57 -0.79 -8.63 5.85
N SER A 58 -1.29 -9.44 6.79
CA SER A 58 -0.61 -9.72 8.05
C SER A 58 0.56 -10.70 7.87
N PRO A 59 1.73 -10.45 8.49
CA PRO A 59 2.83 -11.42 8.57
C PRO A 59 2.46 -12.76 9.20
N ASP A 60 1.39 -12.83 9.99
CA ASP A 60 0.93 -14.09 10.59
C ASP A 60 0.31 -15.01 9.54
N LEU A 61 -0.39 -14.44 8.56
CA LEU A 61 -1.17 -15.17 7.54
C LEU A 61 -0.44 -15.27 6.19
N TYR A 62 0.53 -14.39 5.94
CA TYR A 62 1.21 -14.26 4.65
C TYR A 62 2.74 -14.33 4.79
N ASN A 63 3.37 -14.94 3.79
CA ASN A 63 4.80 -14.87 3.56
C ASN A 63 5.13 -13.70 2.63
N PHE A 64 6.25 -13.03 2.88
CA PHE A 64 6.75 -11.92 2.05
C PHE A 64 8.09 -12.34 1.44
N LEU A 65 8.07 -12.76 0.19
CA LEU A 65 9.24 -13.25 -0.53
C LEU A 65 9.92 -12.08 -1.24
N ARG A 66 11.15 -11.77 -0.84
CA ARG A 66 11.90 -10.60 -1.33
C ARG A 66 12.94 -11.00 -2.37
N GLU A 67 12.92 -10.30 -3.50
CA GLU A 67 13.87 -10.39 -4.61
C GLU A 67 14.51 -9.00 -4.79
N GLU A 68 15.84 -8.94 -4.80
CA GLU A 68 16.58 -7.68 -5.01
C GLU A 68 17.55 -7.82 -6.19
N SER A 69 17.65 -6.77 -6.99
CA SER A 69 18.68 -6.55 -8.00
C SER A 69 19.36 -5.21 -7.73
N GLU A 70 20.38 -4.87 -8.54
CA GLU A 70 21.13 -3.61 -8.39
C GLU A 70 20.24 -2.36 -8.31
N ASN A 71 19.13 -2.34 -9.06
CA ASN A 71 18.26 -1.18 -9.20
C ASN A 71 16.78 -1.49 -8.95
N SER A 72 16.45 -2.65 -8.38
CA SER A 72 15.07 -3.00 -8.12
C SER A 72 14.88 -3.88 -6.89
N VAL A 73 13.74 -3.70 -6.23
CA VAL A 73 13.26 -4.55 -5.15
C VAL A 73 11.86 -5.01 -5.52
N LYS A 74 11.58 -6.30 -5.36
CA LYS A 74 10.25 -6.88 -5.48
C LYS A 74 9.95 -7.72 -4.26
N VAL A 75 8.73 -7.59 -3.74
CA VAL A 75 8.22 -8.42 -2.65
C VAL A 75 6.92 -9.07 -3.10
N THR A 76 6.94 -10.39 -3.21
CA THR A 76 5.78 -11.21 -3.53
C THR A 76 5.07 -11.62 -2.23
N VAL A 77 3.75 -11.40 -2.16
CA VAL A 77 2.94 -11.75 -0.99
C VAL A 77 2.21 -13.06 -1.26
N VAL A 78 2.49 -14.07 -0.44
CA VAL A 78 1.97 -15.44 -0.60
C VAL A 78 1.18 -15.84 0.63
N GLU A 79 -0.06 -16.27 0.45
CA GLU A 79 -0.89 -16.78 1.53
C GLU A 79 -0.34 -18.11 2.06
N LYS A 80 -0.13 -18.22 3.39
CA LYS A 80 0.49 -19.41 3.99
C LYS A 80 -0.38 -20.67 3.88
N SER A 81 -1.70 -20.52 3.97
CA SER A 81 -2.63 -21.66 3.97
C SER A 81 -2.74 -22.32 2.60
N SER A 82 -2.72 -21.53 1.52
CA SER A 82 -2.94 -22.01 0.15
C SER A 82 -1.69 -22.01 -0.72
N GLY A 83 -0.62 -21.31 -0.31
CA GLY A 83 0.54 -21.06 -1.16
C GLY A 83 0.27 -20.11 -2.32
N LYS A 84 -0.90 -19.47 -2.37
CA LYS A 84 -1.31 -18.60 -3.46
C LYS A 84 -0.66 -17.22 -3.35
N THR A 85 -0.09 -16.73 -4.44
CA THR A 85 0.32 -15.33 -4.57
C THR A 85 -0.91 -14.43 -4.62
N VAL A 86 -1.01 -13.44 -3.72
CA VAL A 86 -2.19 -12.54 -3.66
C VAL A 86 -1.89 -11.13 -4.14
N SER A 87 -0.61 -10.74 -4.15
CA SER A 87 -0.14 -9.42 -4.58
C SER A 87 1.38 -9.48 -4.73
N ALA A 88 1.93 -8.50 -5.44
CA ALA A 88 3.33 -8.15 -5.31
C ALA A 88 3.46 -6.63 -5.17
N TYR A 89 4.57 -6.19 -4.58
CA TYR A 89 4.96 -4.79 -4.48
C TYR A 89 6.37 -4.68 -5.05
N GLY A 90 6.67 -3.62 -5.78
CA GLY A 90 8.02 -3.41 -6.23
C GLY A 90 8.41 -1.96 -6.40
N GLU A 91 9.70 -1.74 -6.43
CA GLU A 91 10.37 -0.46 -6.59
C GLU A 91 11.52 -0.63 -7.57
N ILE A 92 11.60 0.25 -8.56
CA ILE A 92 12.70 0.35 -9.52
C ILE A 92 13.30 1.75 -9.37
N VAL A 93 14.61 1.83 -9.29
CA VAL A 93 15.34 3.09 -9.08
C VAL A 93 16.18 3.39 -10.33
N GLU A 94 15.90 4.52 -10.94
CA GLU A 94 16.64 5.03 -12.10
C GLU A 94 17.37 6.32 -11.70
N TYR A 95 18.69 6.31 -11.85
CA TYR A 95 19.50 7.47 -11.56
C TYR A 95 19.35 8.51 -12.68
N LYS A 96 19.07 9.78 -12.32
CA LYS A 96 19.12 10.90 -13.26
C LYS A 96 20.35 11.73 -12.96
N GLU A 97 21.29 11.79 -13.91
CA GLU A 97 22.52 12.60 -13.80
C GLU A 97 22.26 14.12 -13.71
N ALA A 98 21.06 14.60 -14.06
CA ALA A 98 20.66 15.98 -13.86
C ALA A 98 19.14 16.09 -13.67
N PRO A 99 18.64 16.87 -12.69
CA PRO A 99 17.23 17.23 -12.67
C PRO A 99 16.97 18.17 -13.84
N ASN A 100 16.44 17.65 -14.94
CA ASN A 100 15.68 18.48 -15.85
C ASN A 100 14.62 19.19 -15.00
N LYS A 101 14.66 20.53 -15.03
CA LYS A 101 13.77 21.46 -14.31
C LYS A 101 12.46 20.77 -13.94
N LEU A 102 12.29 20.50 -12.64
CA LEU A 102 11.07 19.94 -12.09
C LEU A 102 9.88 20.73 -12.66
N HIS A 103 8.89 20.03 -13.21
CA HIS A 103 7.69 20.67 -13.72
C HIS A 103 6.97 21.33 -12.54
N GLY A 104 7.00 22.67 -12.49
CA GLY A 104 6.54 23.48 -11.37
C GLY A 104 7.65 23.81 -10.38
N GLU A 105 8.06 25.09 -10.35
CA GLU A 105 8.71 25.91 -9.30
C GLU A 105 9.66 25.30 -8.24
N VAL A 106 10.11 24.06 -8.34
CA VAL A 106 11.05 23.47 -7.38
C VAL A 106 12.46 23.73 -7.89
N THR A 107 13.08 24.78 -7.36
CA THR A 107 14.51 25.07 -7.56
C THR A 107 15.33 23.89 -7.05
N PRO A 108 16.24 23.31 -7.86
CA PRO A 108 17.11 22.24 -7.39
C PRO A 108 17.91 22.70 -6.17
N LEU A 109 17.83 21.96 -5.07
CA LEU A 109 18.75 22.14 -3.95
C LEU A 109 20.17 21.79 -4.43
N GLY A 110 21.16 22.62 -4.08
CA GLY A 110 22.56 22.48 -4.53
C GLY A 110 23.33 21.31 -3.92
N THR A 111 22.71 20.53 -3.04
CA THR A 111 23.22 19.28 -2.46
C THR A 111 22.22 18.14 -2.69
N GLY A 112 22.65 16.89 -2.53
CA GLY A 112 21.80 15.70 -2.63
C GLY A 112 21.67 15.08 -4.03
N THR A 113 20.98 13.95 -4.09
CA THR A 113 20.82 13.12 -5.29
C THR A 113 19.37 13.11 -5.75
N TYR A 114 19.15 13.28 -7.05
CA TYR A 114 17.84 13.14 -7.68
C TYR A 114 17.72 11.75 -8.32
N THR A 115 16.63 11.04 -8.04
CA THR A 115 16.32 9.76 -8.69
C THR A 115 14.89 9.75 -9.20
N THR A 116 14.69 9.05 -10.31
CA THR A 116 13.34 8.65 -10.75
C THR A 116 13.08 7.29 -10.16
N ARG A 117 11.94 7.15 -9.49
CA ARG A 117 11.55 5.88 -8.88
C ARG A 117 10.21 5.47 -9.46
N THR A 118 10.10 4.18 -9.74
CA THR A 118 8.88 3.54 -10.19
C THR A 118 8.44 2.58 -9.11
N THR A 119 7.30 2.80 -8.49
CA THR A 119 6.71 1.88 -7.52
C THR A 119 5.47 1.25 -8.12
N TYR A 120 5.17 0.00 -7.76
CA TYR A 120 3.95 -0.64 -8.18
C TYR A 120 3.36 -1.59 -7.14
N ARG A 121 2.07 -1.85 -7.31
CA ARG A 121 1.38 -2.99 -6.70
C ARG A 121 0.68 -3.82 -7.78
N THR A 122 0.84 -5.13 -7.70
CA THR A 122 0.19 -6.08 -8.59
C THR A 122 -1.18 -6.49 -8.07
N TYR A 123 -2.16 -6.53 -8.98
CA TYR A 123 -3.51 -7.02 -8.75
C TYR A 123 -3.79 -8.17 -9.68
N TYR A 124 -4.31 -9.26 -9.13
CA TYR A 124 -4.64 -10.46 -9.88
C TYR A 124 -6.15 -10.71 -9.89
N ASP A 125 -6.57 -11.61 -10.78
CA ASP A 125 -7.90 -12.22 -10.72
C ASP A 125 -8.11 -13.09 -9.46
N GLN A 126 -9.25 -13.77 -9.34
CA GLN A 126 -9.54 -14.60 -8.17
C GLN A 126 -8.59 -15.80 -8.05
N GLY A 127 -7.88 -16.17 -9.11
CA GLY A 127 -6.98 -17.32 -9.16
C GLY A 127 -7.69 -18.67 -9.05
N TYR A 128 -7.06 -19.70 -9.60
CA TYR A 128 -7.53 -21.08 -9.54
C TYR A 128 -6.32 -22.01 -9.40
N ASN A 129 -6.35 -22.92 -8.42
CA ASN A 129 -5.24 -23.84 -8.11
C ASN A 129 -3.87 -23.15 -7.96
N GLY A 130 -3.83 -21.99 -7.29
CA GLY A 130 -2.60 -21.23 -7.06
C GLY A 130 -2.07 -20.46 -8.29
N LEU A 131 -2.78 -20.53 -9.42
CA LEU A 131 -2.42 -19.82 -10.66
C LEU A 131 -3.39 -18.66 -10.93
N HIS A 132 -2.88 -17.65 -11.61
CA HIS A 132 -3.67 -16.51 -12.08
C HIS A 132 -3.71 -16.51 -13.60
N PHE A 133 -4.89 -16.26 -14.17
CA PHE A 133 -5.03 -16.08 -15.60
C PHE A 133 -4.66 -14.64 -15.98
N ALA A 134 -5.11 -13.64 -15.22
CA ALA A 134 -4.83 -12.24 -15.46
C ALA A 134 -4.23 -11.54 -14.24
N GLY A 135 -3.32 -10.61 -14.51
CA GLY A 135 -2.75 -9.74 -13.49
C GLY A 135 -2.20 -8.45 -14.10
N ALA A 136 -2.33 -7.34 -13.39
CA ALA A 136 -1.82 -6.05 -13.81
C ALA A 136 -1.16 -5.31 -12.66
N ASN A 137 -0.15 -4.53 -12.99
CA ASN A 137 0.54 -3.64 -12.08
C ASN A 137 -0.06 -2.24 -12.19
N LEU A 138 -0.42 -1.66 -11.05
CA LEU A 138 -0.67 -0.23 -10.92
C LEU A 138 0.66 0.43 -10.58
N TYR A 139 1.18 1.24 -11.49
CA TYR A 139 2.48 1.90 -11.40
C TYR A 139 2.33 3.38 -11.01
N THR A 140 3.36 3.88 -10.31
CA THR A 140 3.60 5.30 -10.08
C THR A 140 5.06 5.61 -10.38
N VAL A 141 5.30 6.54 -11.30
CA VAL A 141 6.63 7.06 -11.63
C VAL A 141 6.75 8.45 -11.02
N TYR A 142 7.79 8.69 -10.24
CA TYR A 142 7.95 9.94 -9.50
C TYR A 142 9.42 10.33 -9.37
N THR A 143 9.65 11.64 -9.26
CA THR A 143 10.97 12.17 -8.95
C THR A 143 11.10 12.37 -7.46
N CYS A 144 12.26 12.02 -6.93
CA CYS A 144 12.59 12.28 -5.54
C CYS A 144 13.98 12.88 -5.42
N TRP A 145 14.17 13.60 -4.32
CA TRP A 145 15.44 14.15 -3.89
C TRP A 145 15.79 13.57 -2.52
N GLN A 146 17.06 13.25 -2.33
CA GLN A 146 17.57 12.73 -1.07
C GLN A 146 18.93 13.34 -0.74
N ASP A 147 19.12 13.74 0.52
CA ASP A 147 20.40 14.15 1.09
C ASP A 147 20.54 13.54 2.50
N GLY A 148 21.49 12.62 2.64
CA GLY A 148 21.63 11.81 3.85
C GLY A 148 20.34 11.05 4.22
N SER A 149 19.82 11.32 5.42
CA SER A 149 18.58 10.72 5.94
C SER A 149 17.30 11.45 5.53
N PHE A 150 17.42 12.63 4.92
CA PHE A 150 16.25 13.39 4.47
C PHE A 150 15.92 13.01 3.03
N GLY A 151 14.64 12.73 2.76
CA GLY A 151 14.14 12.43 1.42
C GLY A 151 12.76 13.02 1.19
N GLN A 152 12.50 13.46 -0.04
CA GLN A 152 11.20 13.95 -0.46
C GLN A 152 10.89 13.55 -1.90
N ILE A 153 9.61 13.37 -2.18
CA ILE A 153 9.01 13.22 -3.50
C ILE A 153 8.70 14.63 -4.01
N ASN A 154 9.28 15.00 -5.14
CA ASN A 154 9.14 16.34 -5.72
C ASN A 154 7.98 16.44 -6.71
N SER A 155 7.69 15.35 -7.42
CA SER A 155 6.59 15.31 -8.38
C SER A 155 6.27 13.86 -8.76
N VAL A 156 5.06 13.65 -9.28
CA VAL A 156 4.69 12.42 -10.00
C VAL A 156 4.81 12.73 -11.49
N GLU A 157 5.56 11.89 -12.21
CA GLU A 157 5.72 11.97 -13.66
C GLU A 157 4.58 11.23 -14.36
N ASP A 158 4.21 10.05 -13.86
CA ASP A 158 3.17 9.22 -14.46
C ASP A 158 2.51 8.29 -13.44
N THR A 159 1.29 7.85 -13.72
CA THR A 159 0.59 6.79 -12.99
C THR A 159 -0.29 6.02 -13.97
N TYR A 160 -0.04 4.72 -14.10
CA TYR A 160 -0.69 3.92 -15.15
C TYR A 160 -0.83 2.44 -14.76
N TRP A 161 -1.64 1.72 -15.53
CA TRP A 161 -1.76 0.27 -15.45
C TRP A 161 -0.96 -0.39 -16.56
N SER A 162 -0.31 -1.52 -16.27
CA SER A 162 0.29 -2.37 -17.30
C SER A 162 0.16 -3.86 -16.95
N PRO A 163 -0.07 -4.75 -17.93
CA PRO A 163 -0.17 -6.19 -17.70
C PRO A 163 1.10 -6.77 -17.06
N VAL A 164 0.92 -7.78 -16.22
CA VAL A 164 2.06 -8.56 -15.69
C VAL A 164 2.60 -9.47 -16.80
N PRO A 165 3.91 -9.45 -17.09
CA PRO A 165 4.49 -10.38 -18.05
C PRO A 165 4.27 -11.84 -17.62
N GLY A 166 3.93 -12.71 -18.58
CA GLY A 166 3.76 -14.15 -18.34
C GLY A 166 2.39 -14.57 -17.82
N THR A 167 1.44 -13.65 -17.65
CA THR A 167 0.01 -14.00 -17.45
C THR A 167 -0.67 -14.34 -18.78
N GLY A 168 -1.92 -14.81 -18.73
CA GLY A 168 -2.74 -15.17 -19.88
C GLY A 168 -3.04 -14.01 -20.83
N ASN A 169 -3.72 -14.33 -21.94
CA ASN A 169 -4.04 -13.35 -22.97
C ASN A 169 -5.31 -12.57 -22.61
N PHE A 170 -5.14 -11.32 -22.20
CA PHE A 170 -6.21 -10.37 -21.90
C PHE A 170 -5.75 -8.94 -22.19
N GLU A 171 -6.71 -8.04 -22.28
CA GLU A 171 -6.49 -6.60 -22.44
C GLU A 171 -6.94 -5.85 -21.19
N LEU A 172 -6.38 -4.65 -20.99
CA LEU A 172 -6.84 -3.71 -19.98
C LEU A 172 -7.90 -2.79 -20.58
N GLU A 173 -9.16 -2.97 -20.16
CA GLU A 173 -10.26 -2.10 -20.56
C GLU A 173 -10.47 -1.00 -19.51
N SER A 174 -10.65 0.23 -19.99
CA SER A 174 -10.88 1.44 -19.18
C SER A 174 -9.89 1.63 -18.01
N PRO A 175 -8.56 1.57 -18.25
CA PRO A 175 -7.59 1.80 -17.19
C PRO A 175 -7.70 3.25 -16.71
N HIS A 176 -7.91 3.42 -15.41
CA HIS A 176 -7.80 4.71 -14.74
C HIS A 176 -6.84 4.57 -13.57
N ALA A 177 -5.95 5.55 -13.43
CA ALA A 177 -4.97 5.60 -12.36
C ALA A 177 -4.70 7.06 -11.99
N THR A 178 -4.49 7.30 -10.71
CA THR A 178 -4.16 8.63 -10.20
C THR A 178 -3.32 8.51 -8.93
N THR A 179 -2.42 9.47 -8.75
CA THR A 179 -1.60 9.59 -7.55
C THR A 179 -1.73 10.98 -6.99
N VAL A 180 -1.93 11.07 -5.68
CA VAL A 180 -2.03 12.35 -4.96
C VAL A 180 -1.04 12.38 -3.78
N PRO A 181 -0.43 13.54 -3.50
CA PRO A 181 0.37 13.73 -2.29
C PRO A 181 -0.55 13.69 -1.06
N THR A 182 -0.12 12.96 -0.02
CA THR A 182 -0.88 12.74 1.23
C THR A 182 -0.06 13.04 2.49
N GLY A 183 1.05 13.75 2.33
CA GLY A 183 1.79 14.34 3.46
C GLY A 183 1.01 15.46 4.15
N SER A 184 1.65 16.13 5.11
CA SER A 184 1.02 17.15 5.97
C SER A 184 0.31 18.30 5.22
N THR A 185 0.78 18.64 4.02
CA THR A 185 0.26 19.76 3.22
C THR A 185 -0.57 19.33 2.02
N ASN A 186 -0.68 18.02 1.72
CA ASN A 186 -1.29 17.49 0.48
C ASN A 186 -0.79 18.18 -0.80
N LYS A 187 0.48 18.58 -0.83
CA LYS A 187 1.15 19.20 -1.97
C LYS A 187 2.55 18.62 -2.12
N PHE A 188 3.10 18.71 -3.32
CA PHE A 188 4.52 18.48 -3.52
C PHE A 188 5.34 19.73 -3.12
N PRO A 189 6.58 19.56 -2.62
CA PRO A 189 7.21 18.29 -2.27
C PRO A 189 6.57 17.63 -1.05
N THR A 190 6.59 16.29 -1.01
CA THR A 190 5.96 15.49 0.06
C THR A 190 6.79 14.25 0.39
N ASN A 191 6.54 13.61 1.54
CA ASN A 191 7.11 12.29 1.84
C ASN A 191 6.09 11.16 1.72
N LYS A 192 4.81 11.48 1.50
CA LYS A 192 3.73 10.49 1.42
C LYS A 192 2.88 10.74 0.20
N MET A 193 2.51 9.66 -0.48
CA MET A 193 1.53 9.71 -1.56
C MET A 193 0.68 8.47 -1.58
N THR A 194 -0.50 8.62 -2.15
CA THR A 194 -1.48 7.56 -2.33
C THR A 194 -1.76 7.42 -3.81
N THR A 195 -1.58 6.21 -4.31
CA THR A 195 -1.94 5.84 -5.68
C THR A 195 -3.19 5.01 -5.65
N THR A 196 -4.15 5.34 -6.52
CA THR A 196 -5.40 4.61 -6.69
C THR A 196 -5.66 4.36 -8.16
N GLY A 197 -6.49 3.36 -8.45
CA GLY A 197 -6.88 3.08 -9.82
C GLY A 197 -8.01 2.08 -9.93
N THR A 198 -8.54 1.98 -11.14
CA THR A 198 -9.51 0.98 -11.55
C THR A 198 -9.14 0.45 -12.92
N VAL A 199 -9.39 -0.82 -13.17
CA VAL A 199 -9.18 -1.42 -14.48
C VAL A 199 -10.08 -2.66 -14.64
N VAL A 200 -10.42 -3.01 -15.86
CA VAL A 200 -11.13 -4.26 -16.17
C VAL A 200 -10.21 -5.16 -17.00
N PHE A 201 -9.98 -6.38 -16.54
CA PHE A 201 -9.35 -7.41 -17.36
C PHE A 201 -10.39 -7.94 -18.33
N LYS A 202 -10.10 -7.84 -19.63
CA LYS A 202 -11.01 -8.19 -20.72
C LYS A 202 -10.40 -9.28 -21.59
N THR A 203 -11.15 -10.33 -21.87
CA THR A 203 -10.67 -11.39 -22.78
C THR A 203 -11.83 -12.13 -23.44
N THR A 204 -11.58 -12.75 -24.59
CA THR A 204 -12.53 -13.66 -25.23
C THR A 204 -12.23 -15.11 -24.88
N SER A 205 -13.24 -16.00 -24.94
CA SER A 205 -13.03 -17.43 -24.69
C SER A 205 -12.02 -18.08 -25.66
N LYS A 206 -11.90 -17.53 -26.88
CA LYS A 206 -10.92 -17.97 -27.88
C LYS A 206 -9.49 -17.65 -27.44
N GLU A 207 -9.25 -16.44 -26.95
CA GLU A 207 -7.93 -15.99 -26.47
C GLU A 207 -7.51 -16.68 -25.18
N ALA A 208 -8.48 -17.10 -24.37
CA ALA A 208 -8.26 -17.93 -23.20
C ALA A 208 -8.04 -19.42 -23.53
N PHE A 209 -7.85 -19.80 -24.80
CA PHE A 209 -7.65 -21.19 -25.23
C PHE A 209 -8.73 -22.16 -24.73
N ASN A 210 -9.99 -21.72 -24.70
CA ASN A 210 -11.14 -22.46 -24.16
C ASN A 210 -11.06 -22.82 -22.66
N VAL A 211 -10.20 -22.14 -21.90
CA VAL A 211 -10.23 -22.24 -20.43
C VAL A 211 -11.52 -21.62 -19.91
N ASN A 212 -12.17 -22.30 -18.95
CA ASN A 212 -13.36 -21.75 -18.30
C ASN A 212 -12.96 -20.65 -17.32
N LEU A 213 -13.05 -19.40 -17.77
CA LEU A 213 -12.64 -18.21 -17.01
C LEU A 213 -13.49 -17.92 -15.77
N LYS A 214 -14.65 -18.58 -15.61
CA LYS A 214 -15.44 -18.47 -14.37
C LYS A 214 -14.68 -18.96 -13.15
N PHE A 215 -13.75 -19.92 -13.31
CA PHE A 215 -12.89 -20.38 -12.21
C PHE A 215 -11.95 -19.28 -11.68
N PHE A 216 -11.61 -18.32 -12.54
CA PHE A 216 -10.78 -17.16 -12.20
C PHE A 216 -11.63 -15.94 -11.79
N GLY A 217 -12.95 -16.11 -11.66
CA GLY A 217 -13.88 -15.06 -11.25
C GLY A 217 -14.38 -14.15 -12.37
N PHE A 218 -14.04 -14.42 -13.64
CA PHE A 218 -14.53 -13.62 -14.76
C PHE A 218 -16.03 -13.82 -14.97
N THR A 219 -16.70 -12.73 -15.35
CA THR A 219 -18.11 -12.73 -15.74
C THR A 219 -18.24 -12.59 -17.25
N LEU A 220 -19.04 -13.46 -17.88
CA LEU A 220 -19.34 -13.40 -19.31
C LEU A 220 -20.43 -12.36 -19.59
N GLY A 221 -20.10 -11.35 -20.39
CA GLY A 221 -21.06 -10.36 -20.89
C GLY A 221 -21.94 -10.89 -22.03
N SER A 222 -23.03 -10.18 -22.32
CA SER A 222 -23.91 -10.48 -23.46
C SER A 222 -23.22 -10.32 -24.82
N ASP A 223 -22.11 -9.58 -24.86
CA ASP A 223 -21.22 -9.41 -26.01
C ASP A 223 -20.21 -10.56 -26.18
N SER A 224 -20.38 -11.65 -25.44
CA SER A 224 -19.47 -12.81 -25.42
C SER A 224 -18.04 -12.50 -24.96
N ILE A 225 -17.84 -11.37 -24.25
CA ILE A 225 -16.56 -10.97 -23.67
C ILE A 225 -16.56 -11.24 -22.18
N ASN A 226 -15.49 -11.86 -21.68
CA ASN A 226 -15.28 -12.12 -20.26
C ASN A 226 -14.60 -10.92 -19.61
N ARG A 227 -15.11 -10.49 -18.45
CA ARG A 227 -14.60 -9.34 -17.71
C ARG A 227 -14.34 -9.67 -16.24
N TYR A 228 -13.24 -9.16 -15.70
CA TYR A 228 -12.94 -9.16 -14.28
C TYR A 228 -12.57 -7.74 -13.85
N ALA A 229 -13.38 -7.12 -12.99
CA ALA A 229 -13.21 -5.72 -12.61
C ALA A 229 -12.36 -5.59 -11.34
N ILE A 230 -11.35 -4.72 -11.41
CA ILE A 230 -10.62 -4.20 -10.25
C ILE A 230 -11.17 -2.81 -9.97
N THR A 231 -12.06 -2.70 -8.98
CA THR A 231 -12.82 -1.46 -8.70
C THR A 231 -12.25 -0.63 -7.55
N SER A 232 -11.32 -1.18 -6.77
CA SER A 232 -10.73 -0.52 -5.61
C SER A 232 -9.26 -0.92 -5.45
N ALA A 233 -8.44 -0.55 -6.42
CA ALA A 233 -6.98 -0.67 -6.29
C ALA A 233 -6.40 0.59 -5.67
N GLY A 234 -5.47 0.41 -4.75
CA GLY A 234 -4.59 1.46 -4.28
C GLY A 234 -3.48 0.97 -3.37
N TYR A 235 -2.49 1.81 -3.19
CA TYR A 235 -1.43 1.63 -2.20
C TYR A 235 -0.92 3.00 -1.76
N ASN A 236 -0.50 3.06 -0.49
CA ASN A 236 0.15 4.22 0.08
C ASN A 236 1.64 3.97 0.17
N ILE A 237 2.43 4.99 -0.12
CA ILE A 237 3.87 4.94 0.10
C ILE A 237 4.31 6.06 1.04
N THR A 238 5.39 5.81 1.76
CA THR A 238 6.17 6.82 2.49
C THR A 238 7.62 6.73 2.03
N PHE A 239 8.16 7.81 1.49
CA PHE A 239 9.55 7.93 1.06
C PHE A 239 10.39 8.60 2.15
N GLY A 240 11.63 8.14 2.35
CA GLY A 240 12.46 8.55 3.49
C GLY A 240 12.11 7.81 4.78
N ARG A 241 12.90 8.05 5.84
CA ARG A 241 12.68 7.47 7.18
C ARG A 241 11.58 8.19 7.95
#